data_AF-A0AAJ0SGY2-F1
#
_entry.id   AF-A0AAJ0SGY2-F1
#
_cell.length_a   1.000
_cell.length_b   1.000
_cell.length_c   1.000
_cell.angle_alpha   90.00
_cell.angle_beta   90.00
_cell.angle_gamma   90.00
#
_symmetry.space_group_name_H-M   'P 1'
#
loop_
_entity.id
_entity.type
_entity.pdbx_description
1 polymer ?
#
loop_
_entity_poly.entity_id
_entity_poly.type
_entity_poly.pdbx_seq_one_letter_code
_entity_poly.pdbx_strand_id
1 'polypeptide(L)'
;MQKNYLILFLLLVTLSCRKASAPPPPQINSFLKQVITPDDRKTITAEEAKTYHVNDTYQYKYRTGDPGQYEYNYDVKGINIDGDSVFGNINVQEKYGAGILLGDTIPDIEINTEWVSYGKLVATDLKGNKYQLIVK
;
A
#
# COMPACT_ATOMS: atom_id res chain seq x y z
N MET A 1 50.86 39.34 -39.08
CA MET A 1 50.70 38.06 -38.33
C MET A 1 50.02 38.36 -37.00
N GLN A 2 49.38 37.34 -36.42
CA GLN A 2 48.55 37.32 -35.20
C GLN A 2 47.08 37.73 -35.38
N LYS A 3 46.31 36.73 -35.84
CA LYS A 3 44.95 36.46 -35.38
C LYS A 3 44.95 36.37 -33.86
N ASN A 4 43.87 36.80 -33.20
CA ASN A 4 43.27 36.07 -32.08
C ASN A 4 41.86 36.58 -31.78
N TYR A 5 40.89 35.80 -32.27
CA TYR A 5 39.57 35.49 -31.73
C TYR A 5 39.11 36.29 -30.50
N LEU A 6 38.42 37.41 -30.75
CA LEU A 6 37.54 38.00 -29.74
C LEU A 6 36.26 37.17 -29.71
N ILE A 7 36.21 36.32 -28.69
CA ILE A 7 35.22 35.29 -28.44
C ILE A 7 33.80 35.90 -28.45
N LEU A 8 33.02 35.40 -29.40
CA LEU A 8 31.58 35.47 -29.52
C LEU A 8 30.95 34.90 -28.23
N PHE A 9 30.65 35.75 -27.24
CA PHE A 9 29.95 35.33 -26.02
C PHE A 9 28.84 36.33 -25.68
N LEU A 10 27.82 36.41 -26.53
CA LEU A 10 26.62 37.17 -26.19
C LEU A 10 25.37 36.64 -26.90
N LEU A 11 25.17 35.33 -26.86
CA LEU A 11 23.92 34.67 -27.28
C LEU A 11 23.68 33.46 -26.37
N LEU A 12 23.23 33.72 -25.15
CA LEU A 12 22.50 32.76 -24.31
C LEU A 12 21.82 33.56 -23.20
N VAL A 13 20.89 34.43 -23.62
CA VAL A 13 19.83 34.90 -22.72
C VAL A 13 18.96 33.67 -22.46
N THR A 14 19.29 32.93 -21.41
CA THR A 14 18.46 31.83 -20.93
C THR A 14 17.11 32.42 -20.58
N LEU A 15 16.09 32.15 -21.40
CA LEU A 15 14.70 32.28 -21.01
C LEU A 15 14.49 31.40 -19.78
N SER A 16 14.68 31.97 -18.60
CA SER A 16 14.24 31.38 -17.35
C SER A 16 12.72 31.52 -17.33
N CYS A 17 12.05 30.54 -17.94
CA CYS A 17 10.63 30.34 -17.76
C CYS A 17 10.44 29.93 -16.30
N ARG A 18 10.27 30.90 -15.39
CA ARG A 18 9.71 30.64 -14.07
C ARG A 18 8.29 30.13 -14.31
N LYS A 19 8.13 28.81 -14.42
CA LYS A 19 6.84 28.21 -14.19
C LYS A 19 6.42 28.66 -12.81
N ALA A 20 5.39 29.50 -12.73
CA ALA A 20 4.70 29.75 -11.48
C ALA A 20 4.42 28.37 -10.89
N SER A 21 4.82 28.15 -9.63
CA SER A 21 4.44 26.93 -8.93
C SER A 21 2.93 26.85 -9.03
N ALA A 22 2.42 25.84 -9.74
CA ALA A 22 1.00 25.55 -9.68
C ALA A 22 0.66 25.41 -8.18
N PRO A 23 -0.49 25.97 -7.73
CA PRO A 23 -0.98 25.66 -6.40
C PRO A 23 -0.91 24.15 -6.20
N PRO A 24 -0.53 23.66 -5.00
CA PRO A 24 -0.59 22.23 -4.73
C PRO A 24 -1.98 21.75 -5.16
N PRO A 25 -2.06 20.62 -5.91
CA PRO A 25 -3.35 20.11 -6.34
C PRO A 25 -4.25 20.02 -5.10
N PRO A 26 -5.50 20.48 -5.19
CA PRO A 26 -6.42 20.43 -4.07
C PRO A 26 -6.39 19.01 -3.53
N GLN A 27 -6.09 18.87 -2.24
CA GLN A 27 -6.14 17.58 -1.57
C GLN A 27 -7.58 17.09 -1.73
N ILE A 28 -7.78 16.19 -2.68
CA ILE A 28 -9.02 15.43 -2.78
C ILE A 28 -9.10 14.75 -1.44
N ASN A 29 -10.05 15.15 -0.60
CA ASN A 29 -10.37 14.42 0.61
C ASN A 29 -10.65 12.99 0.16
N SER A 30 -9.66 12.09 0.31
CA SER A 30 -9.83 10.71 -0.12
C SER A 30 -10.98 10.18 0.70
N PHE A 31 -12.04 9.77 0.01
CA PHE A 31 -13.25 9.23 0.58
C PHE A 31 -13.03 7.86 1.27
N LEU A 32 -11.76 7.48 1.45
CA LEU A 32 -11.25 6.21 1.94
C LEU A 32 -10.15 6.53 2.96
N LYS A 33 -10.21 5.85 4.10
CA LYS A 33 -9.27 5.96 5.22
C LYS A 33 -7.84 5.81 4.69
N GLN A 34 -6.99 6.81 4.90
CA GLN A 34 -5.58 6.80 4.46
C GLN A 34 -4.75 5.67 5.10
N VAL A 35 -5.32 4.96 6.07
CA VAL A 35 -4.70 3.88 6.84
C VAL A 35 -5.71 2.75 6.94
N ILE A 36 -5.44 1.64 6.26
CA ILE A 36 -6.17 0.39 6.48
C ILE A 36 -5.95 -0.02 7.94
N THR A 37 -7.03 -0.41 8.60
CA THR A 37 -7.03 -0.89 9.97
C THR A 37 -7.53 -2.33 10.05
N PRO A 38 -7.15 -3.09 11.08
CA PRO A 38 -7.62 -4.45 11.28
C PRO A 38 -9.14 -4.61 11.34
N ASP A 39 -9.86 -3.54 11.71
CA ASP A 39 -11.32 -3.51 11.81
C ASP A 39 -12.02 -3.42 10.47
N ASP A 40 -11.36 -2.92 9.42
CA ASP A 40 -12.01 -2.70 8.11
C ASP A 40 -12.40 -4.05 7.46
N ARG A 41 -11.82 -5.17 7.90
CA ARG A 41 -12.25 -6.52 7.49
C ARG A 41 -13.58 -6.98 8.12
N LYS A 42 -14.00 -6.37 9.24
CA LYS A 42 -15.13 -6.86 10.05
C LYS A 42 -16.47 -6.52 9.41
N THR A 43 -16.56 -5.44 8.65
CA THR A 43 -17.82 -5.01 8.02
C THR A 43 -17.52 -4.22 6.75
N ILE A 44 -18.03 -4.70 5.62
CA ILE A 44 -18.00 -3.97 4.36
C ILE A 44 -19.10 -2.91 4.43
N THR A 45 -18.75 -1.64 4.20
CA THR A 45 -19.74 -0.56 4.19
C THR A 45 -20.66 -0.65 2.97
N ALA A 46 -21.84 -0.03 3.04
CA ALA A 46 -22.78 -0.01 1.92
C ALA A 46 -22.20 0.63 0.64
N GLU A 47 -21.26 1.57 0.80
CA GLU A 47 -20.57 2.20 -0.32
C GLU A 47 -19.52 1.27 -0.94
N GLU A 48 -18.66 0.65 -0.13
CA GLU A 48 -17.67 -0.34 -0.62
C GLU A 48 -18.35 -1.53 -1.29
N ALA A 49 -19.49 -1.97 -0.76
CA ALA A 49 -20.29 -3.06 -1.29
C ALA A 49 -20.72 -2.82 -2.75
N LYS A 50 -20.87 -1.57 -3.21
CA LYS A 50 -21.19 -1.25 -4.61
C LYS A 50 -20.09 -1.68 -5.58
N THR A 51 -18.87 -1.77 -5.10
CA THR A 51 -17.66 -2.13 -5.87
C THR A 51 -17.16 -3.53 -5.52
N TYR A 52 -17.91 -4.28 -4.71
CA TYR A 52 -17.53 -5.61 -4.27
C TYR A 52 -17.35 -6.54 -5.45
N HIS A 53 -16.19 -7.20 -5.48
CA HIS A 53 -15.84 -8.08 -6.57
C HIS A 53 -15.08 -9.29 -6.07
N VAL A 54 -15.50 -10.47 -6.54
CA VAL A 54 -14.84 -11.76 -6.29
C VAL A 54 -14.39 -12.32 -7.62
N ASN A 55 -13.20 -12.93 -7.64
CA ASN A 55 -12.67 -13.58 -8.82
C ASN A 55 -11.79 -14.76 -8.41
N ASP A 56 -12.14 -15.95 -8.87
CA ASP A 56 -11.46 -17.21 -8.56
C ASP A 56 -10.10 -17.38 -9.26
N THR A 57 -9.80 -16.55 -10.26
CA THR A 57 -8.49 -16.56 -10.94
C THR A 57 -7.39 -15.86 -10.14
N TYR A 58 -7.75 -15.06 -9.12
CA TYR A 58 -6.82 -14.33 -8.27
C TYR A 58 -6.85 -14.85 -6.83
N GLN A 59 -5.80 -14.56 -6.06
CA GLN A 59 -5.65 -15.05 -4.68
C GLN A 59 -6.44 -14.23 -3.64
N TYR A 60 -7.03 -13.09 -4.03
CA TYR A 60 -7.86 -12.33 -3.11
C TYR A 60 -9.22 -12.99 -2.94
N LYS A 61 -9.80 -12.88 -1.74
CA LYS A 61 -11.16 -13.32 -1.46
C LYS A 61 -12.18 -12.38 -2.06
N TYR A 62 -11.94 -11.10 -1.91
CA TYR A 62 -12.69 -10.04 -2.55
C TYR A 62 -11.82 -8.79 -2.71
N ARG A 63 -12.28 -7.85 -3.53
CA ARG A 63 -11.78 -6.49 -3.60
C ARG A 63 -12.91 -5.49 -3.64
N THR A 64 -12.63 -4.28 -3.18
CA THR A 64 -13.52 -3.11 -3.21
C THR A 64 -12.71 -1.90 -3.68
N GLY A 65 -13.39 -0.80 -3.99
CA GLY A 65 -12.78 0.45 -4.46
C GLY A 65 -12.88 0.66 -5.98
N ASP A 66 -12.22 1.73 -6.43
CA ASP A 66 -12.27 2.21 -7.80
C ASP A 66 -11.02 1.83 -8.60
N PRO A 67 -11.08 1.85 -9.96
CA PRO A 67 -9.90 1.63 -10.80
C PRO A 67 -8.69 2.44 -10.37
N GLY A 68 -7.62 1.73 -9.98
CA GLY A 68 -6.36 2.32 -9.52
C GLY A 68 -6.26 2.51 -8.01
N GLN A 69 -7.32 2.29 -7.24
CA GLN A 69 -7.37 2.44 -5.79
C GLN A 69 -8.19 1.30 -5.15
N TYR A 70 -7.84 0.07 -5.52
CA TYR A 70 -8.50 -1.11 -4.96
C TYR A 70 -7.91 -1.50 -3.61
N GLU A 71 -8.80 -1.90 -2.71
CA GLU A 71 -8.46 -2.64 -1.49
C GLU A 71 -8.75 -4.13 -1.73
N TYR A 72 -7.84 -4.99 -1.30
CA TYR A 72 -7.91 -6.43 -1.52
C TYR A 72 -7.88 -7.19 -0.20
N ASN A 73 -8.83 -8.10 -0.01
CA ASN A 73 -8.89 -8.98 1.16
C ASN A 73 -8.19 -10.32 0.87
N TYR A 74 -7.33 -10.75 1.77
CA TYR A 74 -6.59 -12.00 1.67
C TYR A 74 -6.70 -12.81 2.96
N ASP A 75 -6.83 -14.14 2.81
CA ASP A 75 -6.46 -15.05 3.89
C ASP A 75 -4.95 -15.32 3.81
N VAL A 76 -4.29 -15.30 4.96
CA VAL A 76 -2.85 -15.49 5.08
C VAL A 76 -2.53 -16.59 6.08
N LYS A 77 -1.36 -17.20 5.89
CA LYS A 77 -0.73 -18.10 6.87
C LYS A 77 0.75 -17.76 6.99
N GLY A 78 1.37 -18.11 8.09
CA GLY A 78 2.76 -17.75 8.33
C GLY A 78 3.33 -18.35 9.59
N ILE A 79 4.49 -17.82 9.97
CA ILE A 79 5.17 -18.15 11.23
C ILE A 79 5.58 -16.89 11.99
N ASN A 80 5.58 -16.97 13.32
CA ASN A 80 6.19 -15.96 14.19
C ASN A 80 7.72 -16.19 14.30
N ILE A 81 8.40 -15.37 15.12
CA ILE A 81 9.85 -15.49 15.33
C ILE A 81 10.27 -16.78 16.05
N ASP A 82 9.37 -17.35 16.84
CA ASP A 82 9.57 -18.60 17.60
C ASP A 82 9.31 -19.85 16.73
N GLY A 83 8.77 -19.66 15.51
CA GLY A 83 8.46 -20.72 14.55
C GLY A 83 7.02 -21.25 14.65
N ASP A 84 6.17 -20.67 15.49
CA ASP A 84 4.77 -21.08 15.64
C ASP A 84 3.95 -20.64 14.43
N SER A 85 3.02 -21.51 14.01
CA SER A 85 2.11 -21.23 12.92
C SER A 85 1.08 -20.18 13.31
N VAL A 86 0.85 -19.22 12.41
CA VAL A 86 -0.21 -18.21 12.51
C VAL A 86 -1.05 -18.21 11.25
N PHE A 87 -2.33 -17.86 11.38
CA PHE A 87 -3.25 -17.69 10.27
C PHE A 87 -3.92 -16.34 10.41
N GLY A 88 -4.50 -15.78 9.36
CA GLY A 88 -5.16 -14.49 9.50
C GLY A 88 -5.92 -14.05 8.28
N ASN A 89 -6.54 -12.89 8.42
CA ASN A 89 -7.22 -12.20 7.33
C ASN A 89 -6.80 -10.74 7.33
N ILE A 90 -6.41 -10.25 6.17
CA ILE A 90 -5.84 -8.91 5.98
C ILE A 90 -6.52 -8.20 4.81
N ASN A 91 -6.59 -6.88 4.91
CA ASN A 91 -6.87 -5.99 3.79
C ASN A 91 -5.59 -5.28 3.38
N VAL A 92 -5.36 -5.15 2.07
CA VAL A 92 -4.17 -4.52 1.51
C VAL A 92 -4.55 -3.58 0.38
N GLN A 93 -3.99 -2.37 0.41
CA GLN A 93 -4.10 -1.37 -0.64
C GLN A 93 -2.68 -0.98 -1.06
N GLU A 94 -2.42 -1.06 -2.35
CA GLU A 94 -1.08 -0.87 -2.92
C GLU A 94 -0.03 -1.77 -2.23
N LYS A 95 0.87 -1.18 -1.44
CA LYS A 95 1.97 -1.88 -0.78
C LYS A 95 1.67 -2.28 0.66
N TYR A 96 0.74 -1.59 1.32
CA TYR A 96 0.54 -1.64 2.76
C TYR A 96 -0.86 -2.11 3.13
N GLY A 97 -0.97 -2.77 4.27
CA GLY A 97 -2.24 -3.29 4.74
C GLY A 97 -2.28 -3.45 6.25
N ALA A 98 -3.39 -3.98 6.73
CA ALA A 98 -3.57 -4.35 8.12
C ALA A 98 -4.55 -5.51 8.24
N GLY A 99 -4.56 -6.15 9.40
CA GLY A 99 -5.49 -7.24 9.67
C GLY A 99 -5.27 -7.87 11.02
N ILE A 100 -5.81 -9.08 11.18
CA ILE A 100 -5.71 -9.83 12.42
C ILE A 100 -5.14 -11.22 12.13
N LEU A 101 -4.15 -11.60 12.93
CA LEU A 101 -3.69 -12.97 13.06
C LEU A 101 -4.46 -13.67 14.18
N LEU A 102 -4.85 -14.91 13.88
CA LEU A 102 -5.49 -15.86 14.75
C LEU A 102 -4.49 -17.00 14.98
N GLY A 103 -4.42 -17.49 16.22
CA GLY A 103 -3.74 -18.75 16.53
C GLY A 103 -4.56 -19.55 17.53
N ASP A 104 -4.37 -20.86 17.55
CA ASP A 104 -5.20 -21.77 18.35
C ASP A 104 -5.11 -21.50 19.86
N THR A 105 -3.99 -20.93 20.30
CA THR A 105 -3.65 -20.73 21.72
C THR A 105 -3.36 -19.27 22.09
N ILE A 106 -3.39 -18.36 21.11
CA ILE A 106 -3.05 -16.95 21.29
C ILE A 106 -4.27 -16.07 21.00
N PRO A 107 -4.47 -14.98 21.77
CA PRO A 107 -5.48 -13.98 21.43
C PRO A 107 -5.26 -13.43 20.02
N ASP A 108 -6.34 -12.93 19.41
CA ASP A 108 -6.29 -12.16 18.17
C ASP A 108 -5.19 -11.08 18.23
N ILE A 109 -4.31 -11.06 17.23
CA ILE A 109 -3.20 -10.10 17.13
C ILE A 109 -3.44 -9.16 15.97
N GLU A 110 -3.59 -7.87 16.28
CA GLU A 110 -3.61 -6.80 15.29
C GLU A 110 -2.22 -6.59 14.67
N ILE A 111 -2.17 -6.52 13.34
CA ILE A 111 -0.95 -6.38 12.58
C ILE A 111 -1.07 -5.33 11.47
N ASN A 112 0.04 -4.67 11.18
CA ASN A 112 0.26 -3.95 9.92
C ASN A 112 1.10 -4.82 8.98
N THR A 113 0.85 -4.75 7.68
CA THR A 113 1.51 -5.57 6.66
C THR A 113 2.16 -4.75 5.58
N GLU A 114 3.22 -5.29 5.00
CA GLU A 114 3.90 -4.75 3.82
C GLU A 114 4.22 -5.88 2.84
N TRP A 115 3.86 -5.68 1.57
CA TRP A 115 4.28 -6.58 0.49
C TRP A 115 5.80 -6.53 0.30
N VAL A 116 6.43 -7.70 0.36
CA VAL A 116 7.87 -7.85 0.06
C VAL A 116 8.12 -8.58 -1.26
N SER A 117 7.17 -9.43 -1.68
CA SER A 117 7.15 -10.03 -3.00
C SER A 117 5.75 -10.55 -3.33
N TYR A 118 5.53 -11.01 -4.56
CA TYR A 118 4.27 -11.66 -4.94
C TYR A 118 3.89 -12.78 -3.96
N GLY A 119 2.72 -12.67 -3.34
CA GLY A 119 2.19 -13.64 -2.38
C GLY A 119 2.92 -13.69 -1.03
N LYS A 120 3.87 -12.79 -0.73
CA LYS A 120 4.60 -12.75 0.55
C LYS A 120 4.57 -11.37 1.19
N LEU A 121 4.25 -11.33 2.47
CA LEU A 121 4.23 -10.12 3.29
C LEU A 121 5.10 -10.28 4.52
N VAL A 122 5.61 -9.15 5.01
CA VAL A 122 6.04 -9.04 6.40
C VAL A 122 4.94 -8.33 7.17
N ALA A 123 4.70 -8.77 8.40
CA ALA A 123 3.77 -8.12 9.30
C ALA A 123 4.43 -7.73 10.61
N THR A 124 3.90 -6.70 11.25
CA THR A 124 4.36 -6.23 12.57
C THR A 124 3.17 -5.91 13.45
N ASP A 125 3.15 -6.42 14.68
CA ASP A 125 2.10 -6.10 15.67
C ASP A 125 2.40 -4.79 16.41
N LEU A 126 1.46 -4.36 17.27
CA LEU A 126 1.61 -3.15 18.09
C LEU A 126 2.80 -3.19 19.06
N LYS A 127 3.32 -4.39 19.38
CA LYS A 127 4.47 -4.60 20.26
C LYS A 127 5.80 -4.66 19.49
N GLY A 128 5.77 -4.63 18.16
CA GLY A 128 6.94 -4.74 17.30
C GLY A 128 7.34 -6.18 16.95
N ASN A 129 6.54 -7.18 17.31
CA ASN A 129 6.78 -8.58 16.92
C ASN A 129 6.56 -8.72 15.41
N LYS A 130 7.42 -9.51 14.76
CA LYS A 130 7.42 -9.68 13.30
C LYS A 130 6.93 -11.06 12.89
N TYR A 131 6.25 -11.10 11.74
CA TYR A 131 5.69 -12.31 11.17
C TYR A 131 6.00 -12.38 9.68
N GLN A 132 6.30 -13.57 9.20
CA GLN A 132 6.44 -13.84 7.77
C GLN A 132 5.16 -14.50 7.28
N LEU A 133 4.45 -13.83 6.37
CA LEU A 133 3.14 -14.25 5.90
C LEU A 133 3.17 -14.59 4.41
N ILE A 134 2.36 -15.57 4.03
CA ILE A 134 2.04 -15.91 2.65
C ILE A 134 0.54 -15.91 2.44
N VAL A 135 0.10 -15.47 1.26
CA VAL A 135 -1.31 -15.57 0.85
C VAL A 135 -1.67 -17.03 0.57
N LYS A 136 -2.89 -17.42 0.95
CA LYS A 136 -3.43 -18.77 0.80
C LYS A 136 -4.03 -19.03 -0.57
#